data_AF-A0A6N6VFH6-F1
#
_entry.id   AF-A0A6N6VFH6-F1
#
_cell.length_a   1.000
_cell.length_b   1.000
_cell.length_c   1.000
_cell.angle_alpha   90.00
_cell.angle_beta   90.00
_cell.angle_gamma   90.00
#
_symmetry.space_group_name_H-M   'P 1'
#
loop_
_entity.id
_entity.type
_entity.pdbx_description
1 polymer ?
#
loop_
_entity_poly.entity_id
_entity_poly.type
_entity_poly.pdbx_seq_one_letter_code
_entity_poly.pdbx_strand_id
1 'polypeptide(L)'
;MVLPGGGLAITKPSYSETETSGGTRIEFTARNMAEARKMLKGVQRKFKNIDVERTLQQAEVKSTYPDGQIHFGFGIGGDHSPRSIVKTAAAFAHFCGIPAVDYALAASYLRDPSALCCFGYYFETDLVTNRPVGVPFHCVAVSGDPSTNLLLAYVEFFGSMRMVVCLSDCYSGPAIQQCYAINPLTGRTLDMSVAMTFNKKDIDEIYKYARVPNGAMQKAFEAVLIPALERKWEDEKQRVLSDAVSYAFDNCGAKEGEILSPEHIKRISGLIAERMSPYLIRQIKGRRH
;
A
#
# COMPACT_ATOMS: atom_id res chain seq x y z
N MET A 1 11.51 8.71 -5.19
CA MET A 1 11.13 8.62 -3.75
C MET A 1 9.63 8.42 -3.67
N VAL A 2 9.14 7.54 -2.80
CA VAL A 2 7.70 7.36 -2.58
C VAL A 2 7.20 8.46 -1.64
N LEU A 3 6.12 9.14 -2.02
CA LEU A 3 5.46 10.18 -1.23
C LEU A 3 4.37 9.58 -0.31
N PRO A 4 4.00 10.27 0.78
CA PRO A 4 2.76 9.97 1.49
C PRO A 4 1.57 9.90 0.51
N GLY A 5 0.80 8.81 0.55
CA GLY A 5 -0.30 8.56 -0.40
C GLY A 5 0.07 7.72 -1.64
N GLY A 6 1.34 7.29 -1.78
CA GLY A 6 1.76 6.31 -2.79
C GLY A 6 2.22 6.88 -4.13
N GLY A 7 2.30 8.20 -4.26
CA GLY A 7 2.88 8.85 -5.44
C GLY A 7 4.40 8.71 -5.52
N LEU A 8 4.97 8.90 -6.70
CA LEU A 8 6.42 8.92 -6.91
C LEU A 8 6.91 10.34 -7.22
N ALA A 9 7.96 10.77 -6.54
CA ALA A 9 8.67 12.01 -6.86
C ALA A 9 10.06 11.72 -7.41
N ILE A 10 10.52 12.58 -8.32
CA ILE A 10 11.91 12.63 -8.76
C ILE A 10 12.83 12.76 -7.53
N THR A 11 13.93 12.01 -7.52
CA THR A 11 14.80 11.90 -6.34
C THR A 11 15.70 13.11 -6.16
N LYS A 12 16.08 13.80 -7.24
CA LYS A 12 16.92 15.01 -7.19
C LYS A 12 16.41 16.06 -8.19
N PRO A 13 16.25 17.32 -7.78
CA PRO A 13 16.06 18.42 -8.73
C PRO A 13 17.31 18.57 -9.60
N SER A 14 17.15 19.06 -10.83
CA SER A 14 18.26 19.36 -11.75
C SER A 14 18.46 20.87 -11.86
N TYR A 15 19.70 21.31 -12.10
CA TYR A 15 20.05 22.71 -12.33
C TYR A 15 21.25 22.77 -13.27
N SER A 16 21.17 23.57 -14.33
CA SER A 16 22.25 23.81 -15.28
C SER A 16 22.31 25.29 -15.67
N GLU A 17 23.53 25.80 -15.85
CA GLU A 17 23.84 27.14 -16.35
C GLU A 17 24.66 26.99 -17.63
N THR A 18 24.27 27.66 -18.71
CA THR A 18 24.99 27.67 -19.99
C THR A 18 25.21 29.11 -20.43
N GLU A 19 26.47 29.49 -20.67
CA GLU A 19 26.78 30.79 -21.26
C GLU A 19 26.35 30.82 -22.73
N THR A 20 25.69 31.90 -23.13
CA THR A 20 25.26 32.16 -24.50
C THR A 20 25.72 33.56 -24.91
N SER A 21 25.72 33.84 -26.21
CA SER A 21 26.09 35.16 -26.75
C SER A 21 25.23 36.33 -26.23
N GLY A 22 24.06 36.04 -25.65
CA GLY A 22 23.14 37.03 -25.05
C GLY A 22 23.02 36.97 -23.53
N GLY A 23 23.85 36.19 -22.82
CA GLY A 23 23.83 36.05 -21.36
C GLY A 23 23.81 34.59 -20.89
N THR A 24 23.43 34.35 -19.64
CA THR A 24 23.38 33.00 -19.05
C THR A 24 21.99 32.38 -19.20
N ARG A 25 21.90 31.24 -19.88
CA ARG A 25 20.69 30.40 -19.89
C ARG A 25 20.69 29.49 -18.67
N ILE A 26 19.60 29.47 -17.93
CA ILE A 26 19.45 28.67 -16.71
C ILE A 26 18.26 27.73 -16.88
N GLU A 27 18.49 26.44 -16.72
CA GLU A 27 17.44 25.42 -16.77
C GLU A 27 17.45 24.63 -15.46
N PHE A 28 16.26 24.39 -14.91
CA PHE A 28 16.15 23.58 -13.71
C PHE A 28 14.82 22.84 -13.65
N THR A 29 14.85 21.68 -13.00
CA THR A 29 13.66 20.87 -12.70
C THR A 29 13.48 20.79 -11.20
N ALA A 30 12.30 21.16 -10.71
CA ALA A 30 11.93 21.04 -9.31
C ALA A 30 10.83 19.97 -9.11
N ARG A 31 10.72 19.42 -7.90
CA ARG A 31 9.70 18.43 -7.55
C ARG A 31 8.30 19.02 -7.42
N ASN A 32 8.21 20.30 -7.06
CA ASN A 32 6.96 21.04 -6.87
C ASN A 32 7.21 22.55 -6.95
N MET A 33 6.14 23.35 -6.99
CA MET A 33 6.21 24.80 -7.09
C MET A 33 6.87 25.49 -5.89
N ALA A 34 6.76 24.92 -4.68
CA ALA A 34 7.44 25.46 -3.50
C ALA A 34 8.97 25.31 -3.63
N GLU A 35 9.44 24.16 -4.13
CA GLU A 35 10.85 23.94 -4.44
C GLU A 35 11.31 24.80 -5.61
N ALA A 36 10.52 24.92 -6.68
CA ALA A 36 10.83 25.78 -7.83
C ALA A 36 11.06 27.24 -7.39
N ARG A 37 10.18 27.76 -6.51
CA ARG A 37 10.32 29.09 -5.92
C ARG A 37 11.60 29.23 -5.10
N LYS A 38 11.95 28.22 -4.30
CA LYS A 38 13.20 28.22 -3.52
C LYS A 38 14.43 28.24 -4.43
N MET A 39 14.40 27.47 -5.52
CA MET A 39 15.48 27.44 -6.51
C MET A 39 15.61 28.80 -7.22
N LEU A 40 14.51 29.38 -7.68
CA LEU A 40 14.51 30.72 -8.31
C LEU A 40 15.00 31.83 -7.38
N LYS A 41 14.65 31.80 -6.09
CA LYS A 41 15.23 32.72 -5.10
C LYS A 41 16.75 32.56 -4.98
N GLY A 42 17.25 31.34 -5.12
CA GLY A 42 18.69 31.07 -5.21
C GLY A 42 19.33 31.71 -6.44
N VAL A 43 18.68 31.59 -7.61
CA VAL A 43 19.12 32.21 -8.85
C VAL A 43 19.09 33.74 -8.75
N GLN A 44 18.03 34.31 -8.20
CA GLN A 44 17.87 35.76 -8.01
C GLN A 44 19.01 36.38 -7.18
N ARG A 45 19.57 35.64 -6.21
CA ARG A 45 20.74 36.11 -5.44
C ARG A 45 21.98 36.32 -6.31
N LYS A 46 22.17 35.48 -7.34
CA LYS A 46 23.25 35.60 -8.31
C LYS A 46 22.91 36.58 -9.44
N PHE A 47 21.66 36.58 -9.89
CA PHE A 47 21.15 37.37 -11.00
C PHE A 47 19.99 38.25 -10.52
N LYS A 48 20.33 39.46 -10.01
CA LYS A 48 19.39 40.34 -9.29
C LYS A 48 18.19 40.84 -10.12
N ASN A 49 18.22 40.69 -11.44
CA ASN A 49 17.20 41.21 -12.35
C ASN A 49 16.04 40.21 -12.60
N ILE A 50 16.06 39.04 -11.95
CA ILE A 50 15.01 38.03 -12.11
C ILE A 50 13.83 38.35 -11.19
N ASP A 51 12.63 38.47 -11.78
CA ASP A 51 11.36 38.48 -11.08
C ASP A 51 10.88 37.04 -10.86
N VAL A 52 11.00 36.58 -9.62
CA VAL A 52 10.66 35.19 -9.24
C VAL A 52 9.20 34.85 -9.55
N GLU A 53 8.26 35.75 -9.31
CA GLU A 53 6.83 35.45 -9.47
C GLU A 53 6.45 35.38 -10.95
N ARG A 54 6.94 36.34 -11.74
CA ARG A 54 6.69 36.36 -13.18
C ARG A 54 7.34 35.17 -13.88
N THR A 55 8.53 34.75 -13.48
CA THR A 55 9.19 33.56 -14.02
C THR A 55 8.46 32.28 -13.62
N LEU A 56 7.93 32.18 -12.38
CA LEU A 56 7.15 31.02 -11.96
C LEU A 56 5.85 30.85 -12.75
N GLN A 57 5.22 31.93 -13.20
CA GLN A 57 4.03 31.86 -14.07
C GLN A 57 4.31 31.23 -15.44
N GLN A 58 5.58 31.26 -15.87
CA GLN A 58 6.02 30.62 -17.11
C GLN A 58 6.48 29.18 -16.89
N ALA A 59 6.42 28.66 -15.65
CA ALA A 59 6.85 27.31 -15.35
C ALA A 59 5.89 26.29 -15.99
N GLU A 60 6.47 25.32 -16.70
CA GLU A 60 5.71 24.23 -17.30
C GLU A 60 5.61 23.07 -16.31
N VAL A 61 4.38 22.73 -15.89
CA VAL A 61 4.14 21.56 -15.04
C VAL A 61 4.10 20.31 -15.90
N LYS A 62 5.15 19.48 -15.81
CA LYS A 62 5.23 18.17 -16.47
C LYS A 62 5.01 17.03 -15.47
N SER A 63 4.23 16.04 -15.90
CA SER A 63 4.08 14.76 -15.22
C SER A 63 4.64 13.66 -16.12
N THR A 64 5.41 12.74 -15.55
CA THR A 64 5.97 11.58 -16.27
C THR A 64 5.65 10.29 -15.52
N TYR A 65 5.49 9.21 -16.29
CA TYR A 65 5.36 7.87 -15.73
C TYR A 65 6.74 7.23 -15.60
N PRO A 66 7.03 6.50 -14.52
CA PRO A 66 8.28 5.76 -14.41
C PRO A 66 8.40 4.74 -15.55
N ASP A 67 9.58 4.67 -16.16
CA ASP A 67 9.91 3.61 -17.11
C ASP A 67 10.50 2.38 -16.36
N GLY A 68 10.22 1.18 -16.88
CA GLY A 68 10.71 -0.09 -16.31
C GLY A 68 9.86 -0.71 -15.21
N GLN A 69 10.39 -1.79 -14.61
CA GLN A 69 9.79 -2.53 -13.49
C GLN A 69 10.18 -1.90 -12.16
N ILE A 70 9.23 -1.81 -11.23
CA ILE A 70 9.51 -1.39 -9.86
C ILE A 70 10.00 -2.61 -9.09
N HIS A 71 11.28 -2.61 -8.72
CA HIS A 71 11.81 -3.60 -7.78
C HIS A 71 11.49 -3.13 -6.36
N PHE A 72 10.73 -3.96 -5.64
CA PHE A 72 10.44 -3.73 -4.23
C PHE A 72 11.03 -4.86 -3.41
N GLY A 73 11.95 -4.52 -2.51
CA GLY A 73 12.42 -5.44 -1.48
C GLY A 73 11.45 -5.41 -0.32
N PHE A 74 10.72 -6.50 -0.12
CA PHE A 74 9.88 -6.67 1.06
C PHE A 74 10.64 -7.51 2.09
N GLY A 75 11.09 -6.87 3.16
CA GLY A 75 11.60 -7.55 4.34
C GLY A 75 10.64 -7.33 5.49
N ILE A 76 9.96 -8.39 5.93
CA ILE A 76 9.26 -8.41 7.22
C ILE A 76 9.81 -9.57 8.00
N GLY A 77 10.47 -9.25 9.11
CA GLY A 77 11.16 -10.24 9.92
C GLY A 77 12.55 -9.79 10.30
N GLY A 78 12.80 -9.82 11.60
CA GLY A 78 14.11 -9.94 12.24
C GLY A 78 13.89 -10.82 13.48
N ASP A 79 14.93 -11.06 14.27
CA ASP A 79 14.90 -12.03 15.38
C ASP A 79 13.75 -11.80 16.39
N HIS A 80 13.22 -10.57 16.46
CA HIS A 80 12.13 -10.20 17.36
C HIS A 80 10.72 -10.17 16.72
N SER A 81 10.62 -10.19 15.39
CA SER A 81 9.32 -10.16 14.67
C SER A 81 8.39 -11.32 15.06
N PRO A 82 8.90 -12.57 15.20
CA PRO A 82 8.15 -13.70 15.75
C PRO A 82 7.45 -13.42 17.08
N ARG A 83 8.13 -12.76 18.02
CA ARG A 83 7.60 -12.45 19.35
C ARG A 83 6.51 -11.38 19.30
N SER A 84 6.60 -10.44 18.36
CA SER A 84 5.54 -9.44 18.17
C SER A 84 4.22 -10.10 17.74
N ILE A 85 4.26 -11.13 16.91
CA ILE A 85 3.07 -11.88 16.46
C ILE A 85 2.40 -12.55 17.66
N VAL A 86 3.18 -13.29 18.46
CA VAL A 86 2.66 -13.98 19.65
C VAL A 86 2.17 -12.99 20.70
N LYS A 87 2.82 -11.83 20.85
CA LYS A 87 2.37 -10.76 21.75
C LYS A 87 1.00 -10.22 21.32
N THR A 88 0.79 -9.98 20.03
CA THR A 88 -0.51 -9.55 19.49
C THR A 88 -1.59 -10.59 19.79
N ALA A 89 -1.32 -11.88 19.55
CA ALA A 89 -2.25 -12.97 19.84
C ALA A 89 -2.60 -13.06 21.34
N ALA A 90 -1.59 -13.04 22.22
CA ALA A 90 -1.79 -13.11 23.67
C ALA A 90 -2.53 -11.87 24.21
N ALA A 91 -2.21 -10.68 23.70
CA ALA A 91 -2.91 -9.45 24.07
C ALA A 91 -4.40 -9.50 23.68
N PHE A 92 -4.71 -10.03 22.49
CA PHE A 92 -6.09 -10.18 22.06
C PHE A 92 -6.84 -11.27 22.85
N ALA A 93 -6.20 -12.40 23.15
CA ALA A 93 -6.78 -13.42 24.03
C ALA A 93 -7.10 -12.84 25.42
N HIS A 94 -6.18 -12.07 25.98
CA HIS A 94 -6.42 -11.36 27.25
C HIS A 94 -7.58 -10.37 27.16
N PHE A 95 -7.65 -9.58 26.08
CA PHE A 95 -8.76 -8.68 25.81
C PHE A 95 -10.10 -9.42 25.71
N CYS A 96 -10.12 -10.65 25.19
CA CYS A 96 -11.30 -11.51 25.14
C CYS A 96 -11.66 -12.14 26.51
N GLY A 97 -10.96 -11.77 27.59
CA GLY A 97 -11.24 -12.26 28.95
C GLY A 97 -10.52 -13.56 29.32
N ILE A 98 -9.61 -14.06 28.48
CA ILE A 98 -8.85 -15.27 28.81
C ILE A 98 -7.73 -14.91 29.80
N PRO A 99 -7.63 -15.59 30.95
CA PRO A 99 -6.60 -15.29 31.94
C PRO A 99 -5.22 -15.77 31.46
N ALA A 100 -4.16 -15.13 31.95
CA ALA A 100 -2.79 -15.41 31.47
C ALA A 100 -2.27 -16.82 31.74
N VAL A 101 -2.88 -17.52 32.69
CA VAL A 101 -2.58 -18.92 32.98
C VAL A 101 -3.03 -19.85 31.84
N ASP A 102 -4.06 -19.46 31.08
CA ASP A 102 -4.67 -20.31 30.04
C ASP A 102 -3.98 -20.19 28.67
N TYR A 103 -3.01 -19.28 28.51
CA TYR A 103 -2.15 -19.16 27.32
C TYR A 103 -0.66 -19.36 27.65
N ALA A 104 -0.38 -20.41 28.41
CA ALA A 104 0.96 -20.71 28.95
C ALA A 104 2.06 -20.82 27.89
N LEU A 105 1.77 -21.37 26.70
CA LEU A 105 2.76 -21.49 25.62
C LEU A 105 3.22 -20.11 25.13
N ALA A 106 2.27 -19.19 24.92
CA ALA A 106 2.57 -17.83 24.53
C ALA A 106 3.31 -17.07 25.64
N ALA A 107 2.89 -17.23 26.90
CA ALA A 107 3.56 -16.60 28.04
C ALA A 107 5.01 -17.08 28.19
N SER A 108 5.25 -18.40 28.04
CA SER A 108 6.59 -18.99 28.04
C SER A 108 7.43 -18.43 26.89
N TYR A 109 6.92 -18.53 25.66
CA TYR A 109 7.61 -18.04 24.47
C TYR A 109 7.99 -16.58 24.59
N LEU A 110 7.12 -15.71 25.12
CA LEU A 110 7.39 -14.27 25.24
C LEU A 110 8.42 -13.92 26.32
N ARG A 111 8.51 -14.70 27.40
CA ARG A 111 9.39 -14.40 28.55
C ARG A 111 10.77 -15.03 28.44
N ASP A 112 10.86 -16.22 27.84
CA ASP A 112 12.10 -16.96 27.71
C ASP A 112 12.66 -16.84 26.29
N PRO A 113 13.85 -16.25 26.09
CA PRO A 113 14.54 -16.19 24.80
C PRO A 113 14.77 -17.56 24.14
N SER A 114 14.90 -18.62 24.95
CA SER A 114 15.19 -20.00 24.52
C SER A 114 13.96 -20.89 24.32
N ALA A 115 12.78 -20.40 24.68
CA ALA A 115 11.54 -21.16 24.52
C ALA A 115 11.24 -21.47 23.06
N LEU A 116 10.65 -22.66 22.84
CA LEU A 116 10.22 -23.10 21.52
C LEU A 116 9.13 -22.18 20.97
N CYS A 117 9.19 -21.98 19.65
CA CYS A 117 8.20 -21.21 18.91
C CYS A 117 6.81 -21.84 19.03
N CYS A 118 5.78 -21.02 19.29
CA CYS A 118 4.38 -21.44 19.38
C CYS A 118 3.53 -20.89 18.23
N PHE A 119 4.12 -20.65 17.05
CA PHE A 119 3.40 -20.26 15.84
C PHE A 119 4.04 -20.83 14.57
N GLY A 120 3.28 -20.83 13.48
CA GLY A 120 3.78 -21.13 12.13
C GLY A 120 2.93 -20.45 11.05
N TYR A 121 3.45 -20.45 9.82
CA TYR A 121 2.73 -19.92 8.67
C TYR A 121 1.69 -20.92 8.17
N TYR A 122 0.52 -20.42 7.75
CA TYR A 122 -0.55 -21.25 7.20
C TYR A 122 -1.10 -20.67 5.90
N PHE A 123 -0.97 -21.43 4.81
CA PHE A 123 -1.37 -21.00 3.46
C PHE A 123 -2.08 -22.09 2.66
N GLU A 124 -2.41 -23.22 3.28
CA GLU A 124 -3.08 -24.33 2.61
C GLU A 124 -4.51 -23.97 2.17
N THR A 125 -5.27 -23.32 3.06
CA THR A 125 -6.61 -22.79 2.77
C THR A 125 -6.78 -21.38 3.33
N ASP A 126 -7.83 -20.67 2.92
CA ASP A 126 -8.18 -19.38 3.51
C ASP A 126 -9.09 -19.58 4.71
N LEU A 127 -8.62 -19.21 5.90
CA LEU A 127 -9.37 -19.34 7.14
C LEU A 127 -10.37 -18.19 7.34
N VAL A 128 -10.25 -17.12 6.55
CA VAL A 128 -11.07 -15.91 6.68
C VAL A 128 -12.33 -16.03 5.83
N THR A 129 -13.47 -15.93 6.49
CA THR A 129 -14.78 -15.77 5.87
C THR A 129 -15.11 -14.30 5.66
N ASN A 130 -15.85 -13.97 4.61
CA ASN A 130 -16.14 -12.59 4.19
C ASN A 130 -14.88 -11.73 3.95
N ARG A 131 -13.81 -12.34 3.42
CA ARG A 131 -12.58 -11.63 3.06
C ARG A 131 -12.87 -10.52 2.02
N PRO A 132 -12.50 -9.26 2.27
CA PRO A 132 -12.68 -8.18 1.31
C PRO A 132 -11.65 -8.27 0.18
N VAL A 133 -12.12 -8.15 -1.07
CA VAL A 133 -11.28 -8.31 -2.27
C VAL A 133 -10.33 -7.13 -2.46
N GLY A 134 -9.03 -7.42 -2.53
CA GLY A 134 -7.98 -6.42 -2.72
C GLY A 134 -7.79 -5.44 -1.57
N VAL A 135 -8.51 -5.59 -0.45
CA VAL A 135 -8.40 -4.65 0.67
C VAL A 135 -7.32 -5.19 1.60
N PRO A 136 -6.23 -4.45 1.85
CA PRO A 136 -5.30 -4.85 2.89
C PRO A 136 -6.02 -4.76 4.24
N PHE A 137 -5.79 -5.74 5.11
CA PHE A 137 -6.33 -5.72 6.46
C PHE A 137 -5.34 -6.28 7.47
N HIS A 138 -5.56 -5.96 8.74
CA HIS A 138 -4.96 -6.64 9.88
C HIS A 138 -6.06 -7.38 10.61
N CYS A 139 -5.83 -8.64 10.95
CA CYS A 139 -6.78 -9.48 11.65
C CYS A 139 -6.08 -10.19 12.79
N VAL A 140 -6.72 -10.22 13.95
CA VAL A 140 -6.40 -11.14 15.03
C VAL A 140 -7.68 -11.87 15.42
N ALA A 141 -7.61 -13.18 15.53
CA ALA A 141 -8.71 -14.01 15.99
C ALA A 141 -8.22 -15.00 17.03
N VAL A 142 -9.09 -15.38 17.95
CA VAL A 142 -8.84 -16.40 18.98
C VAL A 142 -9.96 -17.42 18.92
N SER A 143 -9.58 -18.70 18.98
CA SER A 143 -10.48 -19.83 19.09
C SER A 143 -10.02 -20.74 20.22
N GLY A 144 -10.88 -20.99 21.19
CA GLY A 144 -10.66 -21.97 22.26
C GLY A 144 -11.67 -23.09 22.12
N ASP A 145 -11.19 -24.33 22.11
CA ASP A 145 -12.04 -25.51 21.96
C ASP A 145 -11.69 -26.55 23.06
N PRO A 146 -12.59 -26.76 24.03
CA PRO A 146 -12.40 -27.75 25.10
C PRO A 146 -12.28 -29.18 24.59
N SER A 147 -12.86 -29.50 23.43
CA SER A 147 -12.84 -30.87 22.89
C SER A 147 -11.45 -31.27 22.36
N THR A 148 -10.70 -30.30 21.84
CA THR A 148 -9.31 -30.47 21.38
C THR A 148 -8.28 -30.07 22.45
N ASN A 149 -8.72 -29.42 23.53
CA ASN A 149 -7.91 -28.75 24.55
C ASN A 149 -6.96 -27.70 23.96
N LEU A 150 -7.33 -27.08 22.83
CA LEU A 150 -6.52 -26.08 22.16
C LEU A 150 -7.08 -24.68 22.39
N LEU A 151 -6.16 -23.76 22.67
CA LEU A 151 -6.39 -22.33 22.50
C LEU A 151 -5.49 -21.84 21.37
N LEU A 152 -6.11 -21.44 20.28
CA LEU A 152 -5.46 -21.02 19.06
C LEU A 152 -5.72 -19.53 18.81
N ALA A 153 -4.79 -18.90 18.10
CA ALA A 153 -5.00 -17.60 17.52
C ALA A 153 -4.57 -17.58 16.06
N TYR A 154 -5.23 -16.76 15.29
CA TYR A 154 -4.86 -16.43 13.92
C TYR A 154 -4.45 -14.98 13.87
N VAL A 155 -3.29 -14.70 13.28
CA VAL A 155 -2.80 -13.34 13.05
C VAL A 155 -2.53 -13.18 11.58
N GLU A 156 -3.17 -12.18 10.97
CA GLU A 156 -2.95 -11.83 9.58
C GLU A 156 -2.58 -10.36 9.43
N PHE A 157 -1.50 -10.10 8.70
CA PHE A 157 -1.06 -8.74 8.36
C PHE A 157 -1.13 -8.50 6.86
N PHE A 158 -1.57 -7.29 6.51
CA PHE A 158 -1.83 -6.79 5.16
C PHE A 158 -2.62 -7.75 4.26
N GLY A 159 -3.48 -8.61 4.83
CA GLY A 159 -4.26 -9.60 4.09
C GLY A 159 -3.45 -10.69 3.38
N SER A 160 -2.16 -10.85 3.71
CA SER A 160 -1.27 -11.78 3.00
C SER A 160 -0.28 -12.53 3.88
N MET A 161 0.12 -12.00 5.05
CA MET A 161 0.98 -12.72 5.99
C MET A 161 0.10 -13.45 7.00
N ARG A 162 -0.01 -14.77 6.87
CA ARG A 162 -0.98 -15.59 7.60
C ARG A 162 -0.28 -16.51 8.58
N MET A 163 -0.55 -16.33 9.88
CA MET A 163 0.07 -17.11 10.94
C MET A 163 -0.99 -17.71 11.86
N VAL A 164 -0.75 -18.96 12.26
CA VAL A 164 -1.49 -19.63 13.33
C VAL A 164 -0.57 -19.73 14.55
N VAL A 165 -1.09 -19.37 15.71
CA VAL A 165 -0.40 -19.37 17.01
C VAL A 165 -1.13 -20.35 17.92
N CYS A 166 -0.42 -21.32 18.52
CA CYS A 166 -0.96 -22.11 19.61
C CYS A 166 -0.66 -21.38 20.93
N LEU A 167 -1.69 -20.83 21.54
CA LEU A 167 -1.58 -20.14 22.83
C LEU A 167 -1.53 -21.14 24.00
N SER A 168 -2.22 -22.27 23.88
CA SER A 168 -2.20 -23.39 24.84
C SER A 168 -2.63 -24.70 24.18
N ASP A 169 -2.03 -25.81 24.61
CA ASP A 169 -2.35 -27.18 24.20
C ASP A 169 -3.00 -28.03 25.33
N CYS A 170 -3.33 -27.36 26.43
CA CYS A 170 -4.04 -27.88 27.59
C CYS A 170 -5.19 -26.95 28.02
N TYR A 171 -5.78 -26.24 27.06
CA TYR A 171 -6.89 -25.31 27.31
C TYR A 171 -8.10 -26.02 27.90
N SER A 172 -8.58 -25.52 29.04
CA SER A 172 -9.73 -26.08 29.78
C SER A 172 -10.83 -25.05 30.02
N GLY A 173 -10.69 -23.85 29.44
CA GLY A 173 -11.72 -22.81 29.49
C GLY A 173 -12.91 -23.12 28.57
N PRO A 174 -13.94 -22.24 28.54
CA PRO A 174 -15.12 -22.43 27.70
C PRO A 174 -14.79 -22.30 26.20
N ALA A 175 -15.65 -22.87 25.36
CA ALA A 175 -15.55 -22.63 23.91
C ALA A 175 -15.67 -21.13 23.61
N ILE A 176 -14.75 -20.60 22.81
CA ILE A 176 -14.71 -19.17 22.45
C ILE A 176 -14.27 -19.02 21.00
N GLN A 177 -14.90 -18.08 20.29
CA GLN A 177 -14.48 -17.67 18.95
C GLN A 177 -14.65 -16.15 18.83
N GLN A 178 -13.54 -15.44 18.71
CA GLN A 178 -13.53 -13.98 18.62
C GLN A 178 -12.61 -13.52 17.50
N CYS A 179 -12.97 -12.45 16.80
CA CYS A 179 -12.19 -11.88 15.73
C CYS A 179 -12.24 -10.36 15.80
N TYR A 180 -11.09 -9.73 15.57
CA TYR A 180 -10.97 -8.30 15.40
C TYR A 180 -10.13 -8.01 14.16
N ALA A 181 -10.71 -7.25 13.24
CA ALA A 181 -10.05 -6.88 12.00
C ALA A 181 -10.22 -5.39 11.68
N ILE A 182 -9.19 -4.82 11.06
CA ILE A 182 -9.18 -3.43 10.62
C ILE A 182 -8.61 -3.29 9.21
N ASN A 183 -9.07 -2.28 8.49
CA ASN A 183 -8.37 -1.78 7.32
C ASN A 183 -7.31 -0.76 7.78
N PRO A 184 -6.00 -1.06 7.67
CA PRO A 184 -4.94 -0.17 8.15
C PRO A 184 -4.83 1.14 7.35
N LEU A 185 -5.45 1.24 6.17
CA LEU A 185 -5.46 2.47 5.39
C LEU A 185 -6.49 3.49 5.90
N THR A 186 -7.60 3.00 6.48
CA THR A 186 -8.73 3.84 6.90
C THR A 186 -8.95 3.86 8.41
N GLY A 187 -8.33 2.92 9.14
CA GLY A 187 -8.56 2.70 10.57
C GLY A 187 -9.94 2.11 10.88
N ARG A 188 -10.75 1.76 9.88
CA ARG A 188 -12.10 1.21 10.09
C ARG A 188 -12.05 -0.28 10.38
N THR A 189 -12.89 -0.73 11.30
CA THR A 189 -13.10 -2.14 11.58
C THR A 189 -13.76 -2.84 10.38
N LEU A 190 -13.46 -4.13 10.23
CA LEU A 190 -14.02 -4.99 9.20
C LEU A 190 -14.81 -6.11 9.85
N ASP A 191 -15.98 -6.40 9.31
CA ASP A 191 -16.82 -7.52 9.74
C ASP A 191 -16.38 -8.79 9.02
N MET A 192 -15.66 -9.66 9.74
CA MET A 192 -15.14 -10.92 9.24
C MET A 192 -15.01 -11.93 10.38
N SER A 193 -14.98 -13.21 10.03
CA SER A 193 -14.73 -14.29 10.98
C SER A 193 -13.63 -15.22 10.48
N VAL A 194 -12.94 -15.84 11.43
CA VAL A 194 -11.88 -16.81 11.16
C VAL A 194 -12.31 -18.16 11.71
N ALA A 195 -12.28 -19.19 10.86
CA ALA A 195 -12.57 -20.56 11.25
C ALA A 195 -11.25 -21.32 11.46
N MET A 196 -10.97 -21.72 12.70
CA MET A 196 -9.81 -22.54 13.05
C MET A 196 -10.31 -23.89 13.55
N THR A 197 -10.25 -24.92 12.70
CA THR A 197 -10.66 -26.30 13.01
C THR A 197 -9.45 -27.22 12.99
N PHE A 198 -8.45 -26.91 13.81
CA PHE A 198 -7.18 -27.64 13.87
C PHE A 198 -7.14 -28.55 15.08
N ASN A 199 -6.51 -29.71 14.93
CA ASN A 199 -6.10 -30.55 16.06
C ASN A 199 -4.58 -30.44 16.28
N LYS A 200 -4.05 -31.15 17.29
CA LYS A 200 -2.61 -31.13 17.64
C LYS A 200 -1.69 -31.51 16.47
N LYS A 201 -2.08 -32.49 15.65
CA LYS A 201 -1.30 -32.90 14.47
C LYS A 201 -1.24 -31.78 13.42
N ASP A 202 -2.34 -31.08 13.19
CA ASP A 202 -2.34 -29.94 12.26
C ASP A 202 -1.39 -28.84 12.74
N ILE A 203 -1.38 -28.53 14.04
CA ILE A 203 -0.46 -27.55 14.64
C ILE A 203 1.00 -27.96 14.45
N ASP A 204 1.34 -29.24 14.67
CA ASP A 204 2.70 -29.75 14.44
C ASP A 204 3.14 -29.61 12.98
N GLU A 205 2.22 -29.83 12.03
CA GLU A 205 2.48 -29.67 10.60
C GLU A 205 2.62 -28.20 10.19
N ILE A 206 1.86 -27.30 10.82
CA ILE A 206 1.99 -25.85 10.65
C ILE A 206 3.38 -25.38 11.10
N TYR A 207 3.88 -25.85 12.23
CA TYR A 207 5.22 -25.49 12.73
C TYR A 207 6.35 -26.01 11.84
N LYS A 208 6.13 -27.13 11.15
CA LYS A 208 7.05 -27.69 10.16
C LYS A 208 6.91 -27.06 8.77
N TYR A 209 6.05 -26.05 8.63
CA TYR A 209 5.70 -25.41 7.36
C TYR A 209 5.15 -26.36 6.30
N ALA A 210 4.63 -27.53 6.70
CA ALA A 210 4.04 -28.51 5.79
C ALA A 210 2.70 -28.02 5.20
N ARG A 211 2.07 -27.03 5.84
CA ARG A 211 0.81 -26.39 5.41
C ARG A 211 1.03 -25.10 4.61
N VAL A 212 2.15 -25.03 3.89
CA VAL A 212 2.52 -23.91 3.01
C VAL A 212 2.83 -24.45 1.62
N PRO A 213 1.81 -24.67 0.76
CA PRO A 213 2.03 -25.15 -0.60
C PRO A 213 2.90 -24.19 -1.42
N ASN A 214 3.64 -24.73 -2.38
CA ASN A 214 4.47 -23.93 -3.29
C ASN A 214 3.65 -22.84 -3.98
N GLY A 215 4.13 -21.60 -3.89
CA GLY A 215 3.47 -20.42 -4.47
C GLY A 215 2.24 -19.90 -3.71
N ALA A 216 1.81 -20.52 -2.60
CA ALA A 216 0.62 -20.09 -1.87
C ALA A 216 0.78 -18.70 -1.23
N MET A 217 1.99 -18.39 -0.71
CA MET A 217 2.31 -17.05 -0.20
C MET A 217 2.22 -15.97 -1.30
N GLN A 218 2.74 -16.27 -2.49
CA GLN A 218 2.65 -15.36 -3.64
C GLN A 218 1.20 -15.12 -4.03
N LYS A 219 0.39 -16.17 -4.14
CA LYS A 219 -1.05 -16.05 -4.45
C LYS A 219 -1.80 -15.20 -3.42
N ALA A 220 -1.52 -15.40 -2.13
CA ALA A 220 -2.12 -14.59 -1.06
C ALA A 220 -1.73 -13.11 -1.17
N PHE A 221 -0.47 -12.81 -1.51
CA PHE A 221 -0.01 -11.45 -1.75
C PHE A 221 -0.64 -10.82 -3.00
N GLU A 222 -0.70 -11.56 -4.11
CA GLU A 222 -1.33 -11.15 -5.36
C GLU A 222 -2.83 -10.84 -5.20
N ALA A 223 -3.55 -11.62 -4.40
CA ALA A 223 -4.97 -11.41 -4.11
C ALA A 223 -5.26 -10.06 -3.44
N VAL A 224 -4.27 -9.48 -2.76
CA VAL A 224 -4.37 -8.12 -2.20
C VAL A 224 -3.82 -7.08 -3.16
N LEU A 225 -2.63 -7.33 -3.71
CA LEU A 225 -1.88 -6.34 -4.49
C LEU A 225 -2.52 -6.06 -5.86
N ILE A 226 -2.89 -7.09 -6.61
CA ILE A 226 -3.37 -6.93 -7.99
C ILE A 226 -4.64 -6.07 -8.03
N PRO A 227 -5.70 -6.35 -7.25
CA PRO A 227 -6.90 -5.51 -7.31
C PRO A 227 -6.66 -4.12 -6.73
N ALA A 228 -5.69 -3.96 -5.81
CA ALA A 228 -5.29 -2.63 -5.34
C ALA A 228 -4.60 -1.81 -6.44
N LEU A 229 -3.74 -2.43 -7.25
CA LEU A 229 -3.11 -1.79 -8.41
C LEU A 229 -4.13 -1.44 -9.50
N GLU A 230 -5.09 -2.34 -9.77
CA GLU A 230 -6.17 -2.08 -10.72
C GLU A 230 -7.01 -0.86 -10.35
N ARG A 231 -7.40 -0.75 -9.07
CA ARG A 231 -8.10 0.44 -8.58
C ARG A 231 -7.26 1.70 -8.72
N LYS A 232 -5.96 1.62 -8.40
CA LYS A 232 -5.05 2.76 -8.58
C LYS A 232 -4.90 3.17 -10.05
N TRP A 233 -4.93 2.23 -10.99
CA TRP A 233 -4.90 2.55 -12.41
C TRP A 233 -6.19 3.22 -12.88
N GLU A 234 -7.35 2.79 -12.40
CA GLU A 234 -8.61 3.45 -12.74
C GLU A 234 -8.71 4.84 -12.09
N ASP A 235 -8.29 5.00 -10.83
CA ASP A 235 -8.21 6.30 -10.16
C ASP A 235 -7.32 7.28 -10.96
N GLU A 236 -6.15 6.82 -11.41
CA GLU A 236 -5.24 7.64 -12.21
C GLU A 236 -5.83 7.99 -13.58
N LYS A 237 -6.53 7.04 -14.22
CA LYS A 237 -7.24 7.29 -15.48
C LYS A 237 -8.28 8.40 -15.33
N GLN A 238 -9.10 8.32 -14.28
CA GLN A 238 -10.12 9.33 -13.98
C GLN A 238 -9.49 10.69 -13.70
N ARG A 239 -8.41 10.72 -12.91
CA ARG A 239 -7.66 11.95 -12.62
C ARG A 239 -7.12 12.60 -13.90
N VAL A 240 -6.44 11.84 -14.75
CA VAL A 240 -5.86 12.35 -16.01
C VAL A 240 -6.95 12.83 -16.97
N LEU A 241 -8.06 12.11 -17.06
CA LEU A 241 -9.19 12.51 -17.89
C LEU A 241 -9.82 13.82 -17.38
N SER A 242 -10.05 13.93 -16.08
CA SER A 242 -10.60 15.15 -15.47
C SER A 242 -9.68 16.35 -15.69
N ASP A 243 -8.37 16.18 -15.49
CA ASP A 243 -7.38 17.24 -15.75
C ASP A 243 -7.36 17.64 -17.24
N ALA A 244 -7.46 16.67 -18.15
CA ALA A 244 -7.47 16.91 -19.59
C ALA A 244 -8.72 17.67 -20.03
N VAL A 245 -9.89 17.34 -19.48
CA VAL A 245 -11.14 18.03 -19.76
C VAL A 245 -11.09 19.47 -19.24
N SER A 246 -10.70 19.69 -17.98
CA SER A 246 -10.58 21.05 -17.42
C SER A 246 -9.62 21.90 -18.24
N TYR A 247 -8.43 21.38 -18.55
CA TYR A 247 -7.46 22.07 -19.40
C TYR A 247 -8.01 22.40 -20.79
N ALA A 248 -8.74 21.46 -21.40
CA ALA A 248 -9.31 21.67 -22.73
C ALA A 248 -10.37 22.79 -22.72
N PHE A 249 -11.22 22.88 -21.70
CA PHE A 249 -12.18 23.98 -21.57
C PHE A 249 -11.50 25.32 -21.31
N ASP A 250 -10.49 25.36 -20.44
CA ASP A 250 -9.73 26.59 -20.16
C ASP A 250 -9.01 27.13 -21.40
N ASN A 251 -8.75 26.28 -22.41
CA ASN A 251 -7.91 26.59 -23.56
C ASN A 251 -8.61 26.41 -24.93
N CYS A 252 -9.94 26.16 -24.96
CA CYS A 252 -10.68 25.98 -26.21
C CYS A 252 -11.14 27.31 -26.82
N GLY A 253 -11.08 28.41 -26.07
CA GLY A 253 -11.49 29.75 -26.51
C GLY A 253 -12.96 30.08 -26.29
N ALA A 254 -13.78 29.12 -25.83
CA ALA A 254 -15.18 29.36 -25.46
C ALA A 254 -15.28 30.00 -24.07
N LYS A 255 -16.28 30.86 -23.88
CA LYS A 255 -16.60 31.41 -22.56
C LYS A 255 -17.59 30.52 -21.81
N GLU A 256 -17.58 30.60 -20.48
CA GLU A 256 -18.56 29.91 -19.66
C GLU A 256 -19.99 30.34 -20.04
N GLY A 257 -20.87 29.35 -20.28
CA GLY A 257 -22.25 29.57 -20.74
C GLY A 257 -22.43 29.75 -22.24
N GLU A 258 -21.35 29.78 -23.03
CA GLU A 258 -21.42 29.86 -24.49
C GLU A 258 -21.78 28.51 -25.14
N ILE A 259 -22.53 28.55 -26.25
CA ILE A 259 -22.79 27.37 -27.06
C ILE A 259 -21.50 27.00 -27.81
N LEU A 260 -21.04 25.76 -27.66
CA LEU A 260 -19.82 25.28 -28.32
C LEU A 260 -20.01 25.19 -29.83
N SER A 261 -19.14 25.85 -30.59
CA SER A 261 -19.08 25.72 -32.05
C SER A 261 -18.38 24.41 -32.47
N PRO A 262 -18.49 23.98 -33.73
CA PRO A 262 -17.71 22.86 -34.27
C PRO A 262 -16.20 23.04 -34.08
N GLU A 263 -15.69 24.27 -34.19
CA GLU A 263 -14.28 24.60 -33.96
C GLU A 263 -13.89 24.41 -32.49
N HIS A 264 -14.74 24.84 -31.56
CA HIS A 264 -14.53 24.59 -30.12
C HIS A 264 -14.47 23.09 -29.85
N ILE A 265 -15.40 22.30 -30.41
CA ILE A 265 -15.44 20.84 -30.24
C ILE A 265 -14.16 20.18 -30.79
N LYS A 266 -13.72 20.57 -31.99
CA LYS A 266 -12.47 20.08 -32.59
C LYS A 266 -11.26 20.44 -31.72
N ARG A 267 -11.22 21.66 -31.18
CA ARG A 267 -10.12 22.14 -30.33
C ARG A 267 -10.08 21.39 -29.00
N ILE A 268 -11.22 21.23 -28.33
CA ILE A 268 -11.36 20.44 -27.11
C ILE A 268 -10.85 19.02 -27.34
N SER A 269 -11.28 18.38 -28.42
CA SER A 269 -10.88 17.01 -28.73
C SER A 269 -9.36 16.87 -28.91
N GLY A 270 -8.72 17.83 -29.60
CA GLY A 270 -7.27 17.87 -29.76
C GLY A 270 -6.52 18.08 -28.45
N LEU A 271 -6.98 19.01 -27.61
CA LEU A 271 -6.36 19.33 -26.32
C LEU A 271 -6.49 18.16 -25.32
N ILE A 272 -7.63 17.48 -25.29
CA ILE A 272 -7.81 16.27 -24.47
C ILE A 272 -6.82 15.19 -24.92
N ALA A 273 -6.74 14.91 -26.23
CA ALA A 273 -5.84 13.89 -26.77
C ALA A 273 -4.37 14.19 -26.46
N GLU A 274 -3.94 15.45 -26.65
CA GLU A 274 -2.60 15.92 -26.30
C GLU A 274 -2.30 15.70 -24.81
N ARG A 275 -3.22 16.13 -23.93
CA ARG A 275 -3.03 16.04 -22.49
C ARG A 275 -3.05 14.61 -21.96
N MET A 276 -3.85 13.72 -22.57
CA MET A 276 -3.91 12.30 -22.21
C MET A 276 -2.78 11.46 -22.83
N SER A 277 -2.06 11.98 -23.83
CA SER A 277 -1.04 11.23 -24.58
C SER A 277 0.00 10.53 -23.69
N PRO A 278 0.58 11.15 -22.65
CA PRO A 278 1.54 10.49 -21.78
C PRO A 278 0.98 9.22 -21.11
N TYR A 279 -0.28 9.27 -20.66
CA TYR A 279 -0.96 8.13 -20.03
C TYR A 279 -1.19 7.02 -21.06
N LEU A 280 -1.71 7.36 -22.25
CA LEU A 280 -1.99 6.38 -23.31
C LEU A 280 -0.71 5.66 -23.78
N ILE A 281 0.38 6.42 -23.97
CA ILE A 281 1.69 5.86 -24.35
C ILE A 281 2.18 4.86 -23.28
N ARG A 282 2.03 5.19 -21.99
CA ARG A 282 2.40 4.29 -20.89
C ARG A 282 1.60 2.99 -20.95
N GLN A 283 0.28 3.06 -21.18
CA GLN A 283 -0.57 1.87 -21.28
C GLN A 283 -0.17 0.95 -22.45
N ILE A 284 0.19 1.54 -23.59
CA ILE A 284 0.65 0.77 -24.77
C ILE A 284 2.01 0.09 -24.47
N LYS A 285 2.94 0.79 -23.82
CA LYS A 285 4.23 0.21 -23.43
C LYS A 285 4.09 -0.89 -22.37
N GLY A 286 3.20 -0.70 -21.41
CA GLY A 286 2.98 -1.66 -20.30
C GLY A 286 2.36 -2.99 -20.74
N ARG A 287 1.58 -3.03 -21.83
CA ARG A 287 0.97 -4.26 -22.37
C ARG A 287 1.93 -5.16 -23.17
N ARG A 288 3.17 -4.73 -23.40
CA ARG A 288 4.17 -5.47 -24.21
C ARG A 288 5.15 -6.32 -23.37
N HIS A 289 4.90 -6.46 -22.08
CA HIS A 289 5.66 -7.29 -21.15
C HIS A 289 4.70 -8.20 -20.37
#